data_AF-A0A524D5S3-F1
#
_entry.id   AF-A0A524D5S3-F1
#
_cell.length_a   1.000
_cell.length_b   1.000
_cell.length_c   1.000
_cell.angle_alpha   90.00
_cell.angle_beta   90.00
_cell.angle_gamma   90.00
#
_symmetry.space_group_name_H-M   'P 1'
#
loop_
_entity.id
_entity.type
_entity.pdbx_description
1 polymer ?
#
loop_
_entity_poly.entity_id
_entity_poly.type
_entity_poly.pdbx_seq_one_letter_code
_entity_poly.pdbx_strand_id
1 'polypeptide(L)'
;MNIKGKSIISTQDWEIEELNQVLEKSMEIKNKFNRGDYKTIELLPGYTLIMIFFSPSTRTRNSFEVGMTQLGGHAIFIDAGKSWLGRKSETIK
;
A
#
# COMPACT_ATOMS: atom_id res chain seq x y z
N MET A 1 -0.11 -17.34 4.38
CA MET A 1 0.67 -16.09 4.45
C MET A 1 0.70 -15.62 5.89
N ASN A 2 1.84 -15.70 6.57
CA ASN A 2 2.00 -15.21 7.95
C ASN A 2 2.67 -13.82 7.98
N ILE A 3 2.22 -12.92 7.10
CA ILE A 3 2.76 -11.56 6.94
C ILE A 3 1.83 -10.49 7.53
N LYS A 4 0.69 -10.91 8.11
CA LYS A 4 -0.29 -10.00 8.69
C LYS A 4 0.32 -9.25 9.87
N GLY A 5 0.26 -7.92 9.83
CA GLY A 5 0.78 -7.06 10.88
C GLY A 5 2.28 -6.74 10.77
N LYS A 6 2.99 -7.28 9.78
CA LYS A 6 4.39 -6.91 9.52
C LYS A 6 4.49 -5.61 8.73
N SER A 7 5.41 -4.75 9.13
CA SER A 7 5.81 -3.57 8.34
C SER A 7 6.86 -3.96 7.29
N ILE A 8 6.86 -3.25 6.15
CA ILE A 8 7.91 -3.37 5.14
C ILE A 8 8.76 -2.10 5.16
N ILE A 9 9.85 -2.13 5.94
CA ILE A 9 10.79 -1.02 6.08
C ILE A 9 12.03 -1.30 5.24
N SER A 10 12.61 -2.49 5.41
CA SER A 10 13.64 -3.02 4.54
C SER A 10 13.34 -4.45 4.07
N THR A 11 13.89 -4.82 2.92
CA THR A 11 13.80 -6.21 2.43
C THR A 11 14.59 -7.19 3.29
N GLN A 12 15.58 -6.72 4.06
CA GLN A 12 16.33 -7.57 4.99
C GLN A 12 15.53 -7.94 6.26
N ASP A 13 14.41 -7.27 6.53
CA ASP A 13 13.56 -7.57 7.69
C ASP A 13 12.62 -8.77 7.44
N TRP A 14 12.66 -9.33 6.23
CA TRP A 14 11.75 -10.36 5.74
C TRP A 14 12.53 -11.59 5.29
N GLU A 15 11.98 -12.77 5.54
CA GLU A 15 12.55 -14.02 5.01
C GLU A 15 12.31 -14.10 3.50
N ILE A 16 13.20 -14.80 2.79
CA ILE A 16 13.13 -14.96 1.33
C ILE A 16 11.78 -15.58 0.92
N GLU A 17 11.30 -16.56 1.66
CA GLU A 17 10.01 -17.22 1.44
C GLU A 17 8.84 -16.24 1.59
N GLU A 18 8.91 -15.28 2.50
CA GLU A 18 7.85 -14.27 2.69
C GLU A 18 7.81 -13.28 1.52
N LEU A 19 8.99 -12.86 1.04
CA LEU A 19 9.11 -12.02 -0.15
C LEU A 19 8.57 -12.75 -1.39
N ASN A 20 8.92 -14.02 -1.56
CA ASN A 20 8.41 -14.84 -2.66
C ASN A 20 6.89 -14.96 -2.62
N GLN A 21 6.30 -15.18 -1.44
CA GLN A 21 4.84 -15.20 -1.28
C GLN A 21 4.18 -13.88 -1.73
N VAL A 22 4.76 -12.73 -1.39
CA VAL A 22 4.24 -11.42 -1.83
C VAL A 22 4.29 -11.27 -3.35
N LEU A 23 5.39 -11.70 -3.98
CA LEU A 23 5.55 -11.66 -5.42
C LEU A 23 4.57 -12.60 -6.14
N GLU A 24 4.40 -13.82 -5.66
CA GLU A 24 3.42 -14.79 -6.16
C GLU A 24 2.00 -14.23 -6.07
N LYS A 25 1.64 -13.64 -4.92
CA LYS A 25 0.32 -13.04 -4.73
C LYS A 25 0.09 -11.84 -5.67
N SER A 26 1.12 -11.04 -5.89
CA SER A 26 1.08 -9.91 -6.83
C SER A 26 0.82 -10.39 -8.27
N MET A 27 1.44 -11.50 -8.68
CA MET A 27 1.21 -12.10 -9.99
C MET A 27 -0.19 -12.71 -10.11
N GLU A 28 -0.70 -13.37 -9.07
CA GLU A 28 -2.08 -13.88 -9.03
C GLU A 28 -3.08 -12.74 -9.25
N ILE A 29 -2.94 -11.64 -8.51
CA ILE A 29 -3.83 -10.46 -8.62
C ILE A 29 -3.73 -9.85 -10.02
N LYS A 30 -2.52 -9.65 -10.55
CA LYS A 30 -2.30 -9.13 -11.90
C LYS A 30 -2.98 -9.99 -12.96
N ASN A 31 -2.86 -11.32 -12.86
CA ASN A 31 -3.48 -12.25 -13.80
C ASN A 31 -5.01 -12.20 -13.73
N LYS A 32 -5.60 -12.10 -12.53
CA LYS A 32 -7.06 -11.90 -12.37
C LYS A 32 -7.53 -10.60 -13.02
N PHE A 33 -6.79 -9.50 -12.85
CA PHE A 33 -7.06 -8.23 -13.52
C PHE A 33 -7.04 -8.39 -15.05
N ASN A 34 -6.00 -9.02 -15.59
CA ASN A 34 -5.85 -9.19 -17.04
C ASN A 34 -6.95 -10.05 -17.69
N ARG A 35 -7.55 -10.97 -16.94
CA ARG A 35 -8.67 -11.80 -17.40
C ARG A 35 -10.04 -11.14 -17.24
N GLY A 36 -10.10 -9.97 -16.60
CA GLY A 36 -11.36 -9.27 -16.32
C GLY A 36 -12.12 -9.81 -15.11
N ASP A 37 -11.48 -10.58 -14.23
CA ASP A 37 -12.11 -11.22 -13.06
C ASP A 37 -12.35 -10.24 -11.88
N TYR A 38 -12.74 -8.99 -12.16
CA TYR A 38 -12.69 -7.86 -11.21
C TYR A 38 -13.50 -8.09 -9.92
N LYS A 39 -14.66 -8.76 -10.01
CA LYS A 39 -15.53 -9.05 -8.84
C LYS A 39 -14.87 -9.94 -7.79
N THR A 40 -13.82 -10.69 -8.14
CA THR A 40 -13.11 -11.59 -7.21
C THR A 40 -11.89 -10.96 -6.55
N ILE A 41 -11.65 -9.66 -6.80
CA ILE A 41 -10.42 -8.94 -6.43
C ILE A 41 -10.67 -7.87 -5.35
N GLU A 42 -11.91 -7.70 -4.87
CA GLU A 42 -12.23 -6.83 -3.74
C GLU A 42 -11.71 -7.43 -2.42
N LEU A 43 -10.39 -7.38 -2.22
CA LEU A 43 -9.69 -7.93 -1.05
C LEU A 43 -9.66 -6.96 0.13
N LEU A 44 -9.86 -5.66 -0.12
CA LEU A 44 -9.71 -4.59 0.86
C LEU A 44 -10.97 -3.69 1.01
N PRO A 45 -12.21 -4.21 0.94
CA PRO A 45 -13.40 -3.38 1.11
C PRO A 45 -13.43 -2.75 2.51
N GLY A 46 -13.62 -1.43 2.56
CA GLY A 46 -13.66 -0.66 3.80
C GLY A 46 -12.30 -0.37 4.44
N TYR A 47 -11.18 -0.82 3.85
CA TYR A 47 -9.84 -0.45 4.32
C TYR A 47 -9.39 0.86 3.70
N THR A 48 -8.78 1.72 4.53
CA THR A 48 -8.21 3.00 4.11
C THR A 48 -6.70 3.01 4.36
N LEU A 49 -5.92 3.29 3.31
CA LEU A 49 -4.48 3.52 3.39
C LEU A 49 -4.19 5.01 3.52
N ILE A 50 -3.54 5.42 4.61
CA ILE A 50 -3.05 6.80 4.75
C ILE A 50 -1.58 6.84 4.32
N MET A 51 -1.29 7.70 3.34
CA MET A 51 0.02 7.88 2.76
C MET A 51 0.60 9.24 3.15
N ILE A 52 1.72 9.24 3.87
CA ILE A 52 2.42 10.46 4.29
C ILE A 52 3.72 10.57 3.47
N PHE A 53 3.86 11.65 2.71
CA PHE A 53 5.05 11.90 1.90
C PHE A 53 5.76 13.18 2.37
N PHE A 54 7.02 13.02 2.81
CA PHE A 54 7.93 14.14 3.12
C PHE A 54 8.61 14.72 1.87
N SER A 55 8.62 13.96 0.78
CA SER A 55 9.07 14.41 -0.54
C SER A 55 8.12 13.84 -1.60
N PRO A 56 7.69 14.65 -2.58
CA PRO A 56 6.69 14.22 -3.55
C PRO A 56 7.24 13.09 -4.44
N SER A 57 6.43 12.04 -4.63
CA SER A 57 6.71 10.96 -5.59
C SER A 57 5.44 10.56 -6.33
N THR A 58 5.34 10.97 -7.61
CA THR A 58 4.15 10.72 -8.43
C THR A 58 3.92 9.23 -8.67
N ARG A 59 4.96 8.48 -9.03
CA ARG A 59 4.82 7.05 -9.36
C ARG A 59 4.40 6.24 -8.15
N THR A 60 5.04 6.47 -7.01
CA THR A 60 4.75 5.75 -5.76
C THR A 60 3.32 6.06 -5.29
N ARG A 61 2.96 7.35 -5.20
CA ARG A 61 1.60 7.75 -4.81
C ARG A 61 0.55 7.08 -5.71
N ASN A 62 0.69 7.24 -7.03
CA ASN A 62 -0.30 6.76 -7.97
C ASN A 62 -0.41 5.23 -7.95
N SER A 63 0.70 4.50 -7.81
CA SER A 63 0.65 3.04 -7.74
C SER A 63 -0.08 2.52 -6.49
N PHE A 64 0.11 3.17 -5.33
CA PHE A 64 -0.61 2.80 -4.11
C PHE A 64 -2.09 3.16 -4.19
N GLU A 65 -2.43 4.35 -4.71
CA GLU A 65 -3.81 4.81 -4.87
C GLU A 65 -4.60 3.92 -5.84
N VAL A 66 -3.99 3.58 -6.99
CA VAL A 66 -4.56 2.64 -7.96
C VAL A 66 -4.69 1.25 -7.35
N GLY A 67 -3.66 0.75 -6.66
CA GLY A 67 -3.71 -0.57 -6.02
C GLY A 67 -4.81 -0.70 -4.97
N MET A 68 -4.96 0.30 -4.09
CA MET A 68 -6.06 0.33 -3.11
C MET A 68 -7.42 0.34 -3.80
N THR A 69 -7.61 1.23 -4.78
CA THR A 69 -8.87 1.34 -5.53
C THR A 69 -9.22 0.02 -6.23
N GLN A 70 -8.23 -0.61 -6.88
CA GLN A 70 -8.36 -1.89 -7.56
C GLN A 70 -8.78 -3.02 -6.61
N LEU A 71 -8.31 -2.99 -5.37
CA LEU A 71 -8.65 -3.98 -4.34
C LEU A 71 -9.93 -3.64 -3.57
N GLY A 72 -10.67 -2.59 -3.96
CA GLY A 72 -11.91 -2.15 -3.30
C GLY A 72 -11.70 -1.29 -2.05
N GLY A 73 -10.46 -0.89 -1.77
CA GLY A 73 -10.11 0.00 -0.67
C GLY A 73 -10.02 1.47 -1.10
N HIS A 74 -9.73 2.34 -0.13
CA HIS A 74 -9.51 3.76 -0.34
C HIS A 74 -8.09 4.18 0.06
N ALA A 75 -7.54 5.22 -0.55
CA ALA A 75 -6.25 5.77 -0.17
C ALA A 75 -6.34 7.28 0.01
N ILE A 76 -5.71 7.79 1.07
CA ILE A 76 -5.63 9.21 1.41
C ILE A 76 -4.16 9.63 1.30
N PHE A 77 -3.92 10.69 0.55
CA PHE A 77 -2.59 11.29 0.41
C PHE A 77 -2.45 12.52 1.31
N ILE A 78 -1.38 12.56 2.10
CA ILE A 78 -0.99 13.68 2.94
C ILE A 78 0.41 14.14 2.52
N ASP A 79 0.48 15.39 2.05
CA ASP A 79 1.74 16.10 1.86
C ASP A 79 2.21 16.64 3.22
N ALA A 80 3.27 16.05 3.77
CA ALA A 80 3.79 16.43 5.08
C ALA A 80 4.33 17.87 5.08
N GLY A 81 4.76 18.40 3.93
CA GLY A 81 5.16 19.80 3.78
C GLY A 81 3.99 20.78 3.86
N LYS A 82 2.75 20.30 3.73
CA LYS A 82 1.53 21.12 3.76
C LYS A 82 0.60 20.78 4.92
N SER A 83 0.93 19.80 5.76
CA SER A 83 0.17 19.44 6.95
C SER A 83 0.80 19.99 8.23
N TRP A 84 0.15 19.71 9.37
CA TRP A 84 0.69 20.01 10.70
C TRP A 84 1.65 18.93 11.22
N LEU A 85 1.78 17.80 10.52
CA LEU A 85 2.65 16.69 10.90
C LEU A 85 4.10 17.16 11.10
N GLY A 86 4.64 16.88 12.28
CA GLY A 86 6.03 17.23 12.63
C GLY A 86 6.27 18.72 12.83
N ARG A 87 5.22 19.54 12.93
CA ARG A 87 5.31 20.98 13.21
C ARG A 87 4.84 21.26 14.64
N LYS A 88 5.36 22.35 15.22
CA LYS A 88 4.98 23.00 16.51
C LYS A 88 4.07 22.21 17.46
N SER A 89 2.80 22.00 17.11
CA SER A 89 1.75 21.39 17.95
C SER A 89 1.46 19.90 17.68
N GLU A 90 2.07 19.26 16.69
CA GLU A 90 1.85 17.86 16.32
C GLU A 90 3.19 17.13 16.07
N THR A 91 3.59 16.26 16.99
CA THR A 91 4.81 15.45 16.91
C THR A 91 4.58 14.15 16.12
N ILE A 92 5.62 13.64 15.47
CA ILE A 92 5.57 12.35 14.74
C ILE A 92 5.66 11.14 15.70
N LYS A 93 6.09 11.38 16.95
CA LYS A 93 6.22 10.36 18.00
C LYS A 93 4.93 10.16 18.76
#